data_AF-A0AA38UW26-F1
#
_entry.id   AF-A0AA38UW26-F1
#
_cell.length_a   1.000
_cell.length_b   1.000
_cell.length_c   1.000
_cell.angle_alpha   90.00
_cell.angle_beta   90.00
_cell.angle_gamma   90.00
#
_symmetry.space_group_name_H-M   'P 1'
#
loop_
_entity.id
_entity.type
_entity.pdbx_description
1 polymer ?
#
loop_
_entity_poly.entity_id
_entity_poly.type
_entity_poly.pdbx_seq_one_letter_code
_entity_poly.pdbx_strand_id
1 'polypeptide(L)'
;MGVESLATSLEDVTALAHDLQAFKWYYTACCTILFYDFMLTWQEEYEYIWNGARKGHVFYLFLLIDSVINPILYELAYFSPLWTMEICNRFAIVEWVQTLLVTLPAETVLLIRVNALAGRRFLTLILWAIMVAQFVIVIYAMSQPEQNSGLPLPGIPIDQFHVCILYSKPEMDLAYLLCSIVFDSIVFITTLVITIDNKCSIWPDGGDSSTRLGQSRFRPADSALLSTIQRDGVLYFCAILSGNIIWLILTLRERPGLKFMNTQPSMILTSVMINRLTLSLRKVSDRASIRRISMDWSNWSWPLTWNA
;
A
#
# COMPACT_ATOMS: atom_id res chain seq x y z
N MET A 1 5.12 -44.78 23.85
CA MET A 1 4.57 -44.13 22.63
C MET A 1 3.68 -42.93 22.90
N GLY A 2 3.14 -42.70 24.12
CA GLY A 2 2.24 -41.55 24.38
C GLY A 2 2.89 -40.26 24.90
N VAL A 3 4.12 -40.30 25.42
CA VAL A 3 4.78 -39.12 26.02
C VAL A 3 5.49 -38.27 24.97
N GLU A 4 6.12 -38.89 23.96
CA GLU A 4 6.74 -38.16 22.85
C GLU A 4 5.70 -37.44 21.99
N SER A 5 4.57 -38.07 21.65
CA SER A 5 3.50 -37.40 20.89
C SER A 5 2.85 -36.24 21.66
N LEU A 6 2.75 -36.35 22.99
CA LEU A 6 2.22 -35.29 23.84
C LEU A 6 3.24 -34.14 23.99
N ALA A 7 4.53 -34.45 24.13
CA ALA A 7 5.60 -33.46 24.18
C ALA A 7 5.71 -32.68 22.86
N THR A 8 5.66 -33.36 21.70
CA THR A 8 5.60 -32.70 20.39
C THR A 8 4.36 -31.81 20.27
N SER A 9 3.20 -32.29 20.74
CA SER A 9 1.98 -31.46 20.72
C SER A 9 2.05 -30.24 21.64
N LEU A 10 2.74 -30.33 22.78
CA LEU A 10 2.89 -29.23 23.73
C LEU A 10 3.92 -28.20 23.22
N GLU A 11 5.02 -28.65 22.63
CA GLU A 11 5.99 -27.80 21.94
C GLU A 11 5.35 -27.04 20.77
N ASP A 12 4.52 -27.71 19.97
CA ASP A 12 3.79 -27.08 18.87
C ASP A 12 2.77 -26.04 19.37
N VAL A 13 2.04 -26.35 20.45
CA VAL A 13 1.07 -25.43 21.06
C VAL A 13 1.77 -24.21 21.67
N THR A 14 2.88 -24.41 22.38
CA THR A 14 3.65 -23.31 22.98
C THR A 14 4.29 -22.43 21.91
N ALA A 15 4.85 -23.02 20.84
CA ALA A 15 5.35 -22.27 19.70
C ALA A 15 4.24 -21.44 19.02
N LEU A 16 3.07 -22.05 18.78
CA LEU A 16 1.92 -21.35 18.21
C LEU A 16 1.46 -20.19 19.10
N ALA A 17 1.40 -20.39 20.43
CA ALA A 17 1.02 -19.35 21.37
C ALA A 17 2.00 -18.16 21.33
N HIS A 18 3.31 -18.43 21.25
CA HIS A 18 4.33 -17.39 21.07
C HIS A 18 4.20 -16.67 19.73
N ASP A 19 3.96 -17.40 18.64
CA ASP A 19 3.77 -16.81 17.30
C ASP A 19 2.53 -15.90 17.26
N LEU A 20 1.40 -16.33 17.84
CA LEU A 20 0.17 -15.54 17.92
C LEU A 20 0.35 -14.29 18.79
N GLN A 21 1.05 -14.42 19.91
CA GLN A 21 1.35 -13.26 20.75
C GLN A 21 2.26 -12.27 20.03
N ALA A 22 3.31 -12.74 19.36
CA ALA A 22 4.19 -11.90 18.55
C ALA A 22 3.42 -11.18 17.44
N PHE A 23 2.48 -11.88 16.78
CA PHE A 23 1.59 -11.28 15.79
C PHE A 23 0.75 -10.13 16.36
N LYS A 24 0.10 -10.31 17.52
CA LYS A 24 -0.69 -9.25 18.17
C LYS A 24 0.16 -7.99 18.40
N TRP A 25 1.32 -8.16 19.03
CA TRP A 25 2.21 -7.03 19.32
C TRP A 25 2.74 -6.36 18.06
N TYR A 26 3.08 -7.16 17.04
CA TYR A 26 3.54 -6.64 15.76
C TYR A 26 2.46 -5.82 15.07
N TYR A 27 1.23 -6.32 15.05
CA TYR A 27 0.06 -5.63 14.51
C TYR A 27 -0.22 -4.31 15.25
N THR A 28 -0.23 -4.32 16.59
CA THR A 28 -0.46 -3.12 17.40
C THR A 28 0.63 -2.07 17.21
N ALA A 29 1.88 -2.49 17.03
CA ALA A 29 2.96 -1.57 16.68
C ALA A 29 2.71 -0.89 15.32
N CYS A 30 2.27 -1.65 14.31
CA CYS A 30 1.90 -1.09 13.01
C CYS A 30 0.68 -0.15 13.09
N CYS A 31 -0.34 -0.49 13.89
CA CYS A 31 -1.48 0.39 14.14
C CYS A 31 -1.05 1.70 14.81
N THR A 32 -0.10 1.64 15.74
CA THR A 32 0.47 2.83 16.40
C THR A 32 1.19 3.72 15.39
N ILE A 33 1.97 3.13 14.46
CA ILE A 33 2.62 3.87 13.39
C ILE A 33 1.59 4.55 12.49
N LEU A 34 0.54 3.85 12.08
CA LEU A 34 -0.54 4.43 11.26
C LEU A 34 -1.23 5.59 11.97
N PHE A 35 -1.58 5.42 13.24
CA PHE A 35 -2.24 6.47 14.02
C PHE A 35 -1.33 7.68 14.22
N TYR A 36 -0.04 7.45 14.48
CA TYR A 36 0.95 8.51 14.54
C TYR A 36 1.10 9.25 13.20
N ASP A 37 1.11 8.51 12.10
CA ASP A 37 1.16 9.07 10.75
C ASP A 37 -0.04 9.97 10.47
N PHE A 38 -1.24 9.44 10.72
CA PHE A 38 -2.51 10.13 10.58
C PHE A 38 -2.54 11.43 11.39
N MET A 39 -2.05 11.42 12.64
CA MET A 39 -1.97 12.65 13.44
C MET A 39 -1.04 13.71 12.84
N LEU A 40 0.06 13.29 12.21
CA LEU A 40 1.00 14.22 11.57
C LEU A 40 0.44 14.76 10.24
N THR A 41 -0.26 13.93 9.47
CA THR A 41 -0.79 14.29 8.15
C THR A 41 -2.15 14.98 8.22
N TRP A 42 -2.87 14.88 9.34
CA TRP A 42 -4.22 15.40 9.52
C TRP A 42 -4.41 16.84 9.02
N GLN A 43 -3.48 17.74 9.34
CA GLN A 43 -3.58 19.14 8.91
C GLN A 43 -3.47 19.28 7.38
N GLU A 44 -2.53 18.56 6.78
CA GLU A 44 -2.33 18.58 5.31
C GLU A 44 -3.49 17.90 4.59
N GLU A 45 -4.02 16.81 5.14
CA GLU A 45 -5.22 16.14 4.64
C GLU A 45 -6.42 17.09 4.69
N TYR A 46 -6.61 17.77 5.82
CA TYR A 46 -7.70 18.72 5.97
C TYR A 46 -7.64 19.81 4.89
N GLU A 47 -6.46 20.39 4.67
CA GLU A 47 -6.26 21.45 3.69
C GLU A 47 -6.40 20.97 2.24
N TYR A 48 -5.74 19.86 1.86
CA TYR A 48 -5.62 19.44 0.46
C TYR A 48 -6.69 18.45 -0.01
N ILE A 49 -7.35 17.75 0.92
CA ILE A 49 -8.32 16.68 0.62
C ILE A 49 -9.71 17.07 1.09
N TRP A 50 -9.88 17.43 2.36
CA TRP A 50 -11.21 17.67 2.96
C TRP A 50 -11.79 19.04 2.59
N ASN A 51 -10.97 20.09 2.57
CA ASN A 51 -11.39 21.46 2.26
C ASN A 51 -11.48 21.76 0.75
N GLY A 52 -11.18 20.77 -0.10
CA GLY A 52 -11.24 20.93 -1.55
C GLY A 52 -12.67 21.14 -2.07
N ALA A 53 -12.90 22.24 -2.80
CA ALA A 53 -14.22 22.61 -3.35
C ALA A 53 -14.85 21.59 -4.33
N ARG A 54 -14.08 20.61 -4.82
CA ARG A 54 -14.57 19.50 -5.66
C ARG A 54 -14.07 18.16 -5.13
N LYS A 55 -14.99 17.35 -4.62
CA LYS A 55 -14.74 15.94 -4.24
C LYS A 55 -14.71 15.08 -5.50
N GLY A 56 -13.53 14.93 -6.11
CA GLY A 56 -13.32 14.06 -7.28
C GLY A 56 -13.06 12.60 -6.90
N HIS A 57 -12.86 11.73 -7.90
CA HIS A 57 -12.56 10.29 -7.73
C HIS A 57 -11.40 10.01 -6.75
N VAL A 58 -10.36 10.86 -6.76
CA VAL A 58 -9.20 10.74 -5.86
C VAL A 58 -9.59 10.90 -4.38
N PHE A 59 -10.64 11.68 -4.06
CA PHE A 59 -11.13 11.84 -2.69
C PHE A 59 -11.74 10.53 -2.16
N TYR A 60 -12.54 9.85 -2.98
CA TYR A 60 -13.13 8.56 -2.59
C TYR A 60 -12.09 7.45 -2.49
N LEU A 61 -11.11 7.42 -3.41
CA LEU A 61 -9.98 6.49 -3.31
C LEU A 61 -9.18 6.72 -2.03
N PHE A 62 -8.95 7.99 -1.66
CA PHE A 62 -8.26 8.35 -0.42
C PHE A 62 -9.00 7.84 0.82
N LEU A 63 -10.30 8.08 0.90
CA LEU A 63 -11.13 7.67 2.06
C LEU A 63 -11.15 6.14 2.24
N LEU A 64 -11.11 5.39 1.13
CA LEU A 64 -11.03 3.93 1.16
C LEU A 64 -9.67 3.41 1.67
N ILE A 65 -8.58 4.11 1.32
CA ILE A 65 -7.22 3.75 1.72
C ILE A 65 -6.93 4.12 3.18
N ASP A 66 -7.34 5.31 3.61
CA ASP A 66 -6.95 5.94 4.88
C ASP A 66 -7.92 5.63 6.05
N SER A 67 -8.72 4.56 5.94
CA SER A 67 -9.71 4.25 6.96
C SER A 67 -9.07 3.70 8.23
N VAL A 68 -8.79 4.58 9.20
CA VAL A 68 -8.35 4.26 10.57
C VAL A 68 -9.34 3.33 11.29
N ILE A 69 -10.59 3.30 10.84
CA ILE A 69 -11.65 2.43 11.38
C ILE A 69 -11.29 0.95 11.22
N ASN A 70 -10.72 0.55 10.09
CA ASN A 70 -10.44 -0.85 9.81
C ASN A 70 -9.45 -1.44 10.85
N PRO A 71 -8.24 -0.86 11.06
CA PRO A 71 -7.31 -1.33 12.09
C PRO A 71 -7.92 -1.43 13.50
N ILE A 72 -8.77 -0.48 13.89
CA ILE A 72 -9.45 -0.51 15.19
C ILE A 72 -10.38 -1.73 15.30
N LEU A 73 -11.11 -2.07 14.23
CA LEU A 73 -11.98 -3.24 14.21
C LEU A 73 -11.18 -4.55 14.35
N TYR A 74 -10.00 -4.65 13.74
CA TYR A 74 -9.14 -5.83 13.90
C TYR A 74 -8.47 -5.91 15.26
N GLU A 75 -8.05 -4.78 15.84
CA GLU A 75 -7.59 -4.73 17.23
C GLU A 75 -8.67 -5.26 18.18
N LEU A 76 -9.92 -4.84 17.98
CA LEU A 76 -11.05 -5.40 18.73
C LEU A 76 -11.22 -6.90 18.47
N ALA A 77 -11.05 -7.37 17.24
CA ALA A 77 -11.11 -8.80 16.90
C ALA A 77 -9.97 -9.64 17.51
N TYR A 78 -8.82 -9.04 17.79
CA TYR A 78 -7.65 -9.73 18.34
C TYR A 78 -7.57 -9.71 19.87
N PHE A 79 -8.16 -8.70 20.52
CA PHE A 79 -8.06 -8.54 21.97
C PHE A 79 -9.38 -8.78 22.71
N SER A 80 -10.53 -8.72 22.04
CA SER A 80 -11.81 -8.90 22.73
C SER A 80 -12.25 -10.38 22.79
N PRO A 81 -12.60 -10.90 23.98
CA PRO A 81 -13.12 -12.26 24.13
C PRO A 81 -14.55 -12.42 23.58
N LEU A 82 -15.20 -11.33 23.16
CA LEU A 82 -16.55 -11.37 22.55
C LEU A 82 -16.54 -12.03 21.17
N TRP A 83 -15.37 -12.15 20.54
CA TRP A 83 -15.23 -12.80 19.24
C TRP A 83 -15.22 -14.31 19.42
N THR A 84 -16.39 -14.92 19.37
CA THR A 84 -16.49 -16.39 19.35
C THR A 84 -16.01 -16.93 17.99
N MET A 85 -15.65 -18.21 17.91
CA MET A 85 -15.24 -18.84 16.64
C MET A 85 -16.31 -18.71 15.54
N GLU A 86 -17.59 -18.69 15.90
CA GLU A 86 -18.67 -18.47 14.94
C GLU A 86 -18.64 -17.05 14.35
N ILE A 87 -18.47 -16.02 15.18
CA ILE A 87 -18.35 -14.63 14.73
C ILE A 87 -17.09 -14.49 13.89
N CYS A 88 -15.98 -15.09 14.35
CA CYS A 88 -14.71 -15.05 13.63
C CYS A 88 -14.82 -15.66 12.22
N ASN A 89 -15.47 -16.82 12.07
CA ASN A 89 -15.67 -17.44 10.76
C ASN A 89 -16.46 -16.54 9.79
N ARG A 90 -17.45 -15.79 10.30
CA ARG A 90 -18.20 -14.82 9.47
C ARG A 90 -17.37 -13.59 9.13
N PHE A 91 -16.50 -13.18 10.05
CA PHE A 91 -15.65 -12.00 9.90
C PHE A 91 -14.41 -12.25 9.03
N ALA A 92 -13.91 -13.48 8.95
CA ALA A 92 -12.74 -13.83 8.14
C ALA A 92 -12.88 -13.40 6.67
N ILE A 93 -14.10 -13.43 6.11
CA ILE A 93 -14.37 -12.96 4.74
C ILE A 93 -14.14 -11.45 4.59
N VAL A 94 -14.32 -10.66 5.65
CA VAL A 94 -14.09 -9.21 5.66
C VAL A 94 -12.62 -8.89 5.37
N GLU A 95 -11.70 -9.78 5.71
CA GLU A 95 -10.28 -9.62 5.41
C GLU A 95 -10.03 -9.53 3.90
N TRP A 96 -10.56 -10.47 3.11
CA TRP A 96 -10.47 -10.42 1.65
C TRP A 96 -11.12 -9.16 1.05
N VAL A 97 -12.29 -8.79 1.57
CA VAL A 97 -13.00 -7.58 1.11
C VAL A 97 -12.15 -6.34 1.37
N GLN A 98 -11.55 -6.24 2.54
CA GLN A 98 -10.67 -5.13 2.89
C GLN A 98 -9.41 -5.13 2.03
N THR A 99 -8.79 -6.30 1.79
CA THR A 99 -7.63 -6.40 0.90
C THR A 99 -7.97 -5.83 -0.48
N LEU A 100 -9.12 -6.17 -1.07
CA LEU A 100 -9.57 -5.56 -2.32
C LEU A 100 -9.79 -4.05 -2.20
N LEU A 101 -10.42 -3.62 -1.10
CA LEU A 101 -10.78 -2.22 -0.87
C LEU A 101 -9.54 -1.33 -0.73
N VAL A 102 -8.45 -1.84 -0.16
CA VAL A 102 -7.21 -1.09 0.06
C VAL A 102 -6.25 -1.25 -1.12
N THR A 103 -6.05 -2.48 -1.61
CA THR A 103 -5.06 -2.76 -2.66
C THR A 103 -5.47 -2.22 -4.03
N LEU A 104 -6.75 -2.34 -4.44
CA LEU A 104 -7.14 -1.86 -5.77
C LEU A 104 -6.96 -0.34 -5.94
N PRO A 105 -7.41 0.52 -5.00
CA PRO A 105 -7.10 1.95 -5.06
C PRO A 105 -5.60 2.23 -5.04
N ALA A 106 -4.86 1.54 -4.17
CA ALA A 106 -3.42 1.65 -4.06
C ALA A 106 -2.71 1.42 -5.40
N GLU A 107 -2.92 0.25 -6.01
CA GLU A 107 -2.34 -0.14 -7.30
C GLU A 107 -2.81 0.79 -8.43
N THR A 108 -4.06 1.26 -8.38
CA THR A 108 -4.57 2.24 -9.36
C THR A 108 -3.77 3.54 -9.30
N VAL A 109 -3.46 4.07 -8.11
CA VAL A 109 -2.64 5.29 -7.97
C VAL A 109 -1.23 5.05 -8.54
N LEU A 110 -0.63 3.87 -8.27
CA LEU A 110 0.68 3.52 -8.79
C LEU A 110 0.69 3.39 -10.31
N LEU A 111 -0.34 2.75 -10.89
CA LEU A 111 -0.53 2.58 -12.32
C LEU A 111 -0.69 3.94 -13.02
N ILE A 112 -1.52 4.84 -12.49
CA ILE A 112 -1.69 6.20 -13.03
C ILE A 112 -0.34 6.94 -13.03
N ARG A 113 0.43 6.82 -11.94
CA ARG A 113 1.74 7.46 -11.82
C ARG A 113 2.74 6.91 -12.85
N VAL A 114 2.83 5.59 -13.00
CA VAL A 114 3.72 4.97 -13.99
C VAL A 114 3.30 5.32 -15.41
N ASN A 115 2.00 5.35 -15.71
CA ASN A 115 1.50 5.78 -17.01
C ASN A 115 1.88 7.25 -17.30
N ALA A 116 1.78 8.14 -16.31
CA ALA A 116 2.17 9.54 -16.45
C ALA A 116 3.70 9.72 -16.65
N LEU A 117 4.53 8.87 -16.02
CA LEU A 117 5.99 8.94 -16.13
C LEU A 117 6.53 8.28 -17.41
N ALA A 118 6.09 7.05 -17.71
CA ALA A 118 6.61 6.28 -18.82
C ALA A 118 5.95 6.64 -20.16
N GLY A 119 4.68 7.06 -20.16
CA GLY A 119 3.91 7.36 -21.37
C GLY A 119 3.72 6.16 -22.32
N ARG A 120 4.04 4.94 -21.87
CA ARG A 120 4.03 3.71 -22.69
C ARG A 120 2.74 2.93 -22.48
N ARG A 121 1.85 3.00 -23.47
CA ARG A 121 0.56 2.28 -23.47
C ARG A 121 0.69 0.78 -23.20
N PHE A 122 1.71 0.12 -23.77
CA PHE A 122 1.93 -1.31 -23.59
C PHE A 122 2.23 -1.70 -22.14
N LEU A 123 3.08 -0.92 -21.44
CA LEU A 123 3.39 -1.15 -20.04
C LEU A 123 2.15 -1.00 -19.15
N THR A 124 1.35 0.03 -19.42
CA THR A 124 0.09 0.26 -18.69
C THR A 124 -0.90 -0.90 -18.88
N LEU A 125 -0.99 -1.46 -20.09
CA LEU A 125 -1.84 -2.63 -20.35
C LEU A 125 -1.37 -3.87 -19.57
N ILE A 126 -0.05 -4.10 -19.48
CA ILE A 126 0.51 -5.20 -18.68
C ILE A 126 0.15 -5.03 -17.20
N LEU A 127 0.41 -3.85 -16.63
CA LEU A 127 0.12 -3.57 -15.22
C LEU A 127 -1.38 -3.70 -14.91
N TRP A 128 -2.24 -3.22 -15.83
CA TRP A 128 -3.68 -3.38 -15.69
C TRP A 128 -4.12 -4.85 -15.75
N ALA A 129 -3.52 -5.65 -16.64
CA ALA A 129 -3.81 -7.08 -16.73
C ALA A 129 -3.41 -7.83 -15.44
N ILE A 130 -2.29 -7.47 -14.81
CA ILE A 130 -1.86 -8.03 -13.52
C ILE A 130 -2.88 -7.67 -12.41
N MET A 131 -3.30 -6.41 -12.34
CA MET A 131 -4.31 -5.94 -11.39
C MET A 131 -5.66 -6.67 -11.55
N VAL A 132 -6.09 -6.92 -12.79
CA VAL A 132 -7.29 -7.72 -13.08
C VAL A 132 -7.10 -9.18 -12.66
N ALA A 133 -5.92 -9.77 -12.89
CA ALA A 133 -5.62 -11.12 -12.45
C ALA A 133 -5.67 -11.24 -10.91
N GLN A 134 -5.12 -10.28 -10.18
CA GLN A 134 -5.21 -10.22 -8.71
C GLN A 134 -6.67 -10.14 -8.25
N PHE A 135 -7.48 -9.28 -8.88
CA PHE A 135 -8.90 -9.17 -8.57
C PHE A 135 -9.62 -10.52 -8.76
N VAL A 136 -9.38 -11.20 -9.89
CA VAL A 136 -9.98 -12.51 -10.17
C VAL A 136 -9.54 -13.56 -9.14
N ILE A 137 -8.26 -13.57 -8.76
CA ILE A 137 -7.72 -14.48 -7.74
C ILE A 137 -8.44 -14.29 -6.41
N VAL A 138 -8.62 -13.04 -5.96
CA VAL A 138 -9.29 -12.75 -4.68
C VAL A 138 -10.77 -13.12 -4.74
N ILE A 139 -11.49 -12.76 -5.81
CA ILE A 139 -12.90 -13.13 -5.96
C ILE A 139 -13.06 -14.66 -5.99
N TYR A 140 -12.15 -15.37 -6.66
CA TYR A 140 -12.14 -16.83 -6.66
C TYR A 140 -11.86 -17.39 -5.27
N ALA A 141 -10.89 -16.85 -4.52
CA ALA A 141 -10.61 -17.26 -3.15
C ALA A 141 -11.82 -17.03 -2.23
N MET A 142 -12.49 -15.88 -2.34
CA MET A 142 -13.72 -15.57 -1.60
C MET A 142 -14.88 -16.52 -1.93
N SER A 143 -14.94 -17.00 -3.18
CA SER A 143 -16.03 -17.86 -3.65
C SER A 143 -16.00 -19.29 -3.10
N GLN A 144 -14.95 -19.70 -2.36
CA GLN A 144 -14.82 -21.04 -1.79
C GLN A 144 -15.38 -21.09 -0.35
N PRO A 145 -16.63 -21.55 -0.13
CA PRO A 145 -17.33 -21.42 1.16
C PRO A 145 -16.76 -22.32 2.27
N GLU A 146 -16.16 -23.47 1.93
CA GLU A 146 -15.68 -24.44 2.93
C GLU A 146 -14.24 -24.19 3.39
N GLN A 147 -13.55 -23.18 2.84
CA GLN A 147 -12.11 -22.98 3.04
C GLN A 147 -11.75 -21.62 3.63
N ASN A 148 -12.73 -20.75 3.88
CA ASN A 148 -12.52 -19.43 4.47
C ASN A 148 -13.01 -19.45 5.92
N SER A 149 -12.29 -20.17 6.78
CA SER A 149 -12.56 -20.22 8.21
C SER A 149 -11.49 -19.45 8.99
N GLY A 150 -11.80 -19.06 10.23
CA GLY A 150 -10.78 -18.62 11.17
C GLY A 150 -9.78 -19.74 11.45
N LEU A 151 -8.54 -19.38 11.80
CA LEU A 151 -7.51 -20.34 12.21
C LEU A 151 -8.04 -21.26 13.34
N PRO A 152 -8.08 -22.59 13.15
CA PRO A 152 -8.56 -23.50 14.19
C PRO A 152 -7.53 -23.56 15.32
N LEU A 153 -7.90 -23.01 16.48
CA LEU A 153 -7.09 -23.08 17.69
C LEU A 153 -7.38 -24.41 18.43
N PRO A 154 -6.37 -25.03 19.07
CA PRO A 154 -6.60 -26.17 19.95
C PRO A 154 -7.58 -25.75 21.06
N GLY A 155 -8.53 -26.61 21.42
CA GLY A 155 -9.67 -26.34 22.31
C GLY A 155 -9.33 -26.10 23.80
N ILE A 156 -8.21 -25.44 24.06
CA ILE A 156 -7.77 -25.05 25.39
C ILE A 156 -8.44 -23.70 25.70
N PRO A 157 -9.18 -23.58 26.82
CA PRO A 157 -9.90 -22.36 27.17
C PRO A 157 -8.93 -21.29 27.70
N ILE A 158 -8.10 -20.72 26.82
CA ILE A 158 -7.21 -19.61 27.17
C ILE A 158 -7.60 -18.38 26.34
N ASP A 159 -8.43 -17.53 26.94
CA ASP A 159 -8.93 -16.29 26.32
C ASP A 159 -7.82 -15.35 25.83
N GLN A 160 -6.61 -15.44 26.40
CA GLN A 160 -5.48 -14.56 26.06
C GLN A 160 -4.91 -14.79 24.64
N PHE A 161 -5.09 -15.99 24.06
CA PHE A 161 -4.56 -16.35 22.74
C PHE A 161 -5.60 -16.32 21.62
N HIS A 162 -6.80 -15.79 21.88
CA HIS A 162 -7.81 -15.63 20.84
C HIS A 162 -7.29 -14.68 19.75
N VAL A 163 -7.25 -15.12 18.48
CA VAL A 163 -6.95 -14.29 17.31
C VAL A 163 -7.85 -14.72 16.18
N CYS A 164 -8.55 -13.78 15.56
CA CYS A 164 -9.36 -14.05 14.39
C CYS A 164 -8.59 -13.78 13.09
N ILE A 165 -7.81 -14.75 12.63
CA ILE A 165 -7.07 -14.67 11.37
C ILE A 165 -7.79 -15.52 10.32
N LEU A 166 -7.98 -14.98 9.12
CA LEU A 166 -8.44 -15.76 7.98
C LEU A 166 -7.42 -16.87 7.67
N TYR A 167 -7.87 -18.11 7.71
CA TYR A 167 -7.12 -19.25 7.26
C TYR A 167 -7.68 -19.69 5.91
N SER A 168 -6.97 -19.36 4.83
CA SER A 168 -7.29 -19.82 3.47
C SER A 168 -6.27 -20.84 2.96
N LYS A 169 -6.54 -21.41 1.77
CA LYS A 169 -5.58 -22.30 1.12
C LYS A 169 -4.30 -21.53 0.78
N PRO A 170 -3.12 -22.05 1.15
CA PRO A 170 -1.85 -21.34 0.96
C PRO A 170 -1.53 -21.09 -0.52
N GLU A 171 -2.08 -21.89 -1.44
CA GLU A 171 -1.89 -21.73 -2.88
C GLU A 171 -2.49 -20.42 -3.40
N MET A 172 -3.66 -20.03 -2.90
CA MET A 172 -4.35 -18.82 -3.36
C MET A 172 -3.66 -17.56 -2.82
N ASP A 173 -3.30 -17.56 -1.54
CA ASP A 173 -2.55 -16.48 -0.90
C ASP A 173 -1.19 -16.28 -1.58
N LEU A 174 -0.48 -17.38 -1.84
CA LEU A 174 0.81 -17.35 -2.54
C LEU A 174 0.66 -16.83 -3.97
N ALA A 175 -0.36 -17.27 -4.72
CA ALA A 175 -0.60 -16.80 -6.08
C ALA A 175 -0.87 -15.28 -6.11
N TYR A 176 -1.74 -14.80 -5.22
CA TYR A 176 -2.02 -13.36 -5.08
C TYR A 176 -0.76 -12.57 -4.73
N LEU A 177 0.01 -13.05 -3.76
CA LEU A 177 1.24 -12.41 -3.29
C LEU A 177 2.31 -12.35 -4.39
N LEU A 178 2.49 -13.42 -5.15
CA LEU A 178 3.41 -13.43 -6.30
C LEU A 178 2.98 -12.43 -7.37
N CYS A 179 1.69 -12.35 -7.69
CA CYS A 179 1.17 -11.34 -8.61
C CYS A 179 1.44 -9.90 -8.11
N SER A 180 1.22 -9.64 -6.81
CA SER A 180 1.50 -8.34 -6.18
C SER A 180 2.98 -7.97 -6.25
N ILE A 181 3.88 -8.91 -5.95
CA ILE A 181 5.33 -8.67 -6.03
C ILE A 181 5.76 -8.39 -7.46
N VAL A 182 5.20 -9.09 -8.45
CA VAL A 182 5.48 -8.84 -9.87
C VAL A 182 5.01 -7.44 -10.26
N PHE A 183 3.80 -7.04 -9.86
CA PHE A 183 3.28 -5.69 -10.08
C PHE A 183 4.22 -4.63 -9.50
N ASP A 184 4.53 -4.74 -8.21
CA ASP A 184 5.39 -3.79 -7.50
C ASP A 184 6.80 -3.72 -8.07
N SER A 185 7.36 -4.87 -8.46
CA SER A 185 8.69 -4.94 -9.07
C SER A 185 8.72 -4.18 -10.41
N ILE A 186 7.70 -4.36 -11.26
CA ILE A 186 7.62 -3.64 -12.54
C ILE A 186 7.50 -2.14 -12.31
N VAL A 187 6.63 -1.73 -11.37
CA VAL A 187 6.44 -0.32 -10.99
C VAL A 187 7.73 0.29 -10.43
N PHE A 188 8.39 -0.41 -9.51
CA PHE A 188 9.63 0.02 -8.87
C PHE A 188 10.76 0.14 -9.90
N ILE A 189 11.01 -0.90 -10.70
CA ILE A 189 12.06 -0.89 -11.72
C ILE A 189 11.82 0.22 -12.74
N THR A 190 10.59 0.38 -13.23
CA THR A 190 10.26 1.45 -14.17
C THR A 190 10.52 2.82 -13.56
N THR A 191 10.08 3.03 -12.32
CA THR A 191 10.28 4.30 -11.60
C THR A 191 11.77 4.57 -11.38
N LEU A 192 12.53 3.55 -10.99
CA LEU A 192 13.97 3.64 -10.75
C LEU A 192 14.73 3.99 -12.04
N VAL A 193 14.45 3.30 -13.14
CA VAL A 193 15.08 3.55 -14.45
C VAL A 193 14.83 4.98 -14.90
N ILE A 194 13.58 5.45 -14.85
CA ILE A 194 13.23 6.84 -15.22
C ILE A 194 13.93 7.85 -14.30
N THR A 195 14.01 7.55 -13.00
CA THR A 195 14.67 8.45 -12.03
C THR A 195 16.19 8.56 -12.29
N ILE A 196 16.84 7.45 -12.63
CA ILE A 196 18.28 7.42 -12.93
C ILE A 196 18.56 8.14 -14.26
N ASP A 197 17.78 7.87 -15.30
CA ASP A 197 17.94 8.48 -16.63
C ASP A 197 17.83 10.02 -16.57
N ASN A 198 16.84 10.52 -15.83
CA ASN A 198 16.67 11.97 -15.59
C ASN A 198 17.86 12.60 -14.85
N LYS A 199 18.51 11.87 -13.93
CA LYS A 199 19.70 12.36 -13.22
C LYS A 199 20.95 12.38 -14.10
N CYS A 200 21.13 11.36 -14.95
CA CYS A 200 22.27 11.30 -15.87
C CYS A 200 22.18 12.37 -16.97
N SER A 201 20.98 12.77 -17.39
CA SER A 201 20.78 13.86 -18.36
C SER A 201 21.10 15.27 -17.82
N ILE A 202 21.25 15.48 -16.51
CA ILE A 202 21.57 16.78 -15.90
C ILE A 202 23.08 17.06 -15.86
N TRP A 203 23.93 16.07 -16.19
CA TRP A 203 25.36 16.33 -16.39
C TRP A 203 25.60 16.95 -17.77
N PRO A 204 26.19 18.16 -17.84
CA PRO A 204 26.39 18.87 -19.08
C PRO A 204 27.65 18.33 -19.76
N ASP A 205 27.55 17.22 -20.47
CA ASP A 205 28.56 16.88 -21.47
C ASP A 205 28.03 17.19 -22.86
N GLY A 206 28.68 18.18 -23.49
CA GLY A 206 28.46 18.58 -24.86
C GLY A 206 28.83 17.45 -25.81
N GLY A 207 27.86 16.59 -26.11
CA GLY A 207 28.01 15.48 -27.03
C GLY A 207 26.68 15.17 -27.71
N ASP A 208 26.46 15.82 -28.85
CA ASP A 208 25.33 15.61 -29.75
C ASP A 208 25.23 14.13 -30.18
N SER A 209 24.37 13.36 -29.51
CA SER A 209 23.99 12.01 -29.94
C SER A 209 22.64 11.60 -29.37
N SER A 210 21.61 12.13 -30.03
CA SER A 210 20.32 11.49 -30.35
C SER A 210 20.10 10.04 -29.83
N THR A 211 19.77 9.89 -28.54
CA THR A 211 19.01 8.72 -28.06
C THR A 211 17.70 9.19 -27.44
N ARG A 212 16.66 9.23 -28.30
CA ARG A 212 15.30 9.68 -27.98
C ARG A 212 14.55 8.59 -27.20
N LEU A 213 14.84 8.42 -25.92
CA LEU A 213 14.08 7.52 -25.04
C LEU A 213 13.50 8.19 -23.79
N GLY A 214 13.34 9.52 -23.78
CA GLY A 214 12.85 10.19 -22.57
C GLY A 214 12.49 11.66 -22.75
N GLN A 215 11.79 12.02 -23.83
CA GLN A 215 11.29 13.40 -23.99
C GLN A 215 10.05 13.62 -23.10
N SER A 216 10.25 13.60 -21.78
CA SER A 216 9.26 14.09 -20.84
C SER A 216 9.17 15.61 -20.99
N ARG A 217 7.97 16.08 -21.32
CA ARG A 217 7.63 17.47 -21.69
C ARG A 217 7.60 18.40 -20.46
N PHE A 218 8.56 18.29 -19.54
CA PHE A 218 8.59 19.06 -18.29
C PHE A 218 9.70 20.11 -18.29
N ARG A 219 9.32 21.37 -18.04
CA ARG A 219 10.19 22.57 -18.11
C ARG A 219 11.25 22.56 -16.99
N PRO A 220 12.47 23.09 -17.23
CA PRO A 220 13.63 22.92 -16.35
C PRO A 220 13.52 23.55 -14.96
N ALA A 221 12.63 24.53 -14.71
CA ALA A 221 12.43 25.12 -13.38
C ALA A 221 11.59 24.24 -12.42
N ASP A 222 10.86 23.25 -12.95
CA ASP A 222 10.09 22.26 -12.18
C ASP A 222 10.91 20.98 -11.88
N SER A 223 12.13 20.86 -12.42
CA SER A 223 12.97 19.66 -12.37
C SER A 223 13.51 19.34 -10.96
N ALA A 224 13.89 20.35 -10.17
CA ALA A 224 14.42 20.15 -8.81
C ALA A 224 13.34 19.65 -7.83
N LEU A 225 12.12 20.14 -7.99
CA LEU A 225 10.95 19.72 -7.21
C LEU A 225 10.52 18.31 -7.63
N LEU A 226 10.43 18.05 -8.93
CA LEU A 226 10.13 16.73 -9.49
C LEU A 226 11.19 15.68 -9.14
N SER A 227 12.47 16.05 -9.13
CA SER A 227 13.59 15.18 -8.74
C SER A 227 13.52 14.79 -7.27
N THR A 228 13.15 15.72 -6.38
CA THR A 228 12.96 15.40 -4.96
C THR A 228 11.78 14.45 -4.77
N ILE A 229 10.66 14.70 -5.45
CA ILE A 229 9.46 13.83 -5.42
C ILE A 229 9.71 12.45 -6.03
N GLN A 230 10.52 12.35 -7.09
CA GLN A 230 10.93 11.08 -7.67
C GLN A 230 11.87 10.31 -6.73
N ARG A 231 12.84 11.00 -6.12
CA ARG A 231 13.76 10.39 -5.14
C ARG A 231 13.01 9.85 -3.93
N ASP A 232 12.08 10.63 -3.38
CA ASP A 232 11.28 10.21 -2.23
C ASP A 232 10.29 9.11 -2.65
N GLY A 233 9.76 9.19 -3.87
CA GLY A 233 8.97 8.13 -4.51
C GLY A 233 9.64 6.77 -4.53
N VAL A 234 10.91 6.70 -4.94
CA VAL A 234 11.67 5.44 -5.01
C VAL A 234 11.82 4.80 -3.63
N LEU A 235 12.02 5.59 -2.57
CA LEU A 235 12.10 5.07 -1.20
C LEU A 235 10.79 4.43 -0.76
N TYR A 236 9.65 5.06 -1.07
CA TYR A 236 8.33 4.51 -0.77
C TYR A 236 8.09 3.17 -1.50
N PHE A 237 8.43 3.10 -2.79
CA PHE A 237 8.31 1.86 -3.55
C PHE A 237 9.23 0.76 -3.04
N CYS A 238 10.46 1.11 -2.64
CA CYS A 238 11.39 0.16 -2.04
C CYS A 238 10.84 -0.42 -0.72
N ALA A 239 10.17 0.41 0.10
CA ALA A 239 9.55 -0.03 1.34
C ALA A 239 8.32 -0.95 1.12
N ILE A 240 7.48 -0.63 0.13
CA ILE A 240 6.34 -1.48 -0.24
C ILE A 240 6.83 -2.84 -0.76
N LEU A 241 7.79 -2.83 -1.70
CA LEU A 241 8.37 -4.05 -2.25
C LEU A 241 9.06 -4.90 -1.19
N SER A 242 9.81 -4.29 -0.27
CA SER A 242 10.47 -5.04 0.81
C SER A 242 9.46 -5.66 1.78
N GLY A 243 8.37 -4.95 2.11
CA GLY A 243 7.26 -5.49 2.89
C GLY A 243 6.64 -6.74 2.25
N ASN A 244 6.37 -6.69 0.94
CA ASN A 244 5.81 -7.83 0.20
C ASN A 244 6.82 -8.98 0.07
N ILE A 245 8.12 -8.71 -0.09
CA ILE A 245 9.15 -9.76 -0.06
C ILE A 245 9.25 -10.43 1.32
N ILE A 246 9.21 -9.65 2.41
CA ILE A 246 9.19 -10.21 3.77
C ILE A 246 7.96 -11.10 3.96
N TRP A 247 6.80 -10.65 3.47
CA TRP A 247 5.57 -11.45 3.51
C TRP A 247 5.72 -12.77 2.73
N LEU A 248 6.34 -12.74 1.54
CA LEU A 248 6.59 -13.95 0.76
C LEU A 248 7.52 -14.91 1.50
N ILE A 249 8.61 -14.41 2.07
CA ILE A 249 9.55 -15.22 2.85
C ILE A 249 8.82 -15.90 4.01
N LEU A 250 7.99 -15.16 4.75
CA LEU A 250 7.21 -15.71 5.87
C LEU A 250 6.17 -16.74 5.41
N THR A 251 5.53 -16.53 4.26
CA THR A 251 4.56 -17.47 3.67
C THR A 251 5.23 -18.78 3.24
N LEU A 252 6.46 -18.71 2.71
CA LEU A 252 7.25 -19.87 2.29
C LEU A 252 7.83 -20.66 3.48
N ARG A 253 8.02 -20.02 4.64
CA ARG A 253 8.40 -20.73 5.86
C ARG A 253 7.14 -21.43 6.39
N GLU A 254 7.10 -22.77 6.30
CA GLU A 254 5.91 -23.61 6.52
C GLU A 254 5.20 -23.50 7.89
N ARG A 255 5.69 -22.67 8.82
CA ARG A 255 5.06 -22.48 10.13
C ARG A 255 3.70 -21.79 9.99
N PRO A 256 2.59 -22.44 10.38
CA PRO A 256 1.24 -21.94 10.11
C PRO A 256 0.97 -20.56 10.76
N GLY A 257 1.55 -20.26 11.92
CA GLY A 257 1.42 -18.95 12.58
C GLY A 257 2.17 -17.82 11.87
N LEU A 258 3.33 -18.11 11.26
CA LEU A 258 4.16 -17.08 10.61
C LEU A 258 3.60 -16.64 9.25
N LYS A 259 2.87 -17.52 8.55
CA LYS A 259 2.38 -17.25 7.19
C LYS A 259 1.54 -15.97 7.09
N PHE A 260 0.72 -15.73 8.11
CA PHE A 260 -0.22 -14.62 8.14
C PHE A 260 0.32 -13.41 8.91
N MET A 261 1.53 -13.53 9.48
CA MET A 261 2.05 -12.54 10.42
C MET A 261 2.26 -11.16 9.78
N ASN A 262 2.53 -11.11 8.48
CA ASN A 262 2.85 -9.88 7.77
C ASN A 262 1.75 -9.40 6.81
N THR A 263 0.66 -10.16 6.63
CA THR A 263 -0.42 -9.79 5.70
C THR A 263 -1.01 -8.43 6.04
N GLN A 264 -1.50 -8.26 7.27
CA GLN A 264 -2.16 -7.01 7.68
C GLN A 264 -1.18 -5.85 7.93
N PRO A 265 -0.03 -6.06 8.59
CA PRO A 265 1.02 -5.05 8.69
C PRO A 265 1.46 -4.49 7.32
N SER A 266 1.60 -5.35 6.30
CA SER A 266 1.95 -4.91 4.95
C SER A 266 0.87 -4.02 4.32
N MET A 267 -0.42 -4.35 4.53
CA MET A 267 -1.54 -3.50 4.09
C MET A 267 -1.53 -2.13 4.78
N ILE A 268 -1.28 -2.09 6.10
CA ILE A 268 -1.18 -0.84 6.86
C ILE A 268 -0.03 0.01 6.34
N LEU A 269 1.17 -0.57 6.19
CA LEU A 269 2.34 0.14 5.67
C LEU A 269 2.08 0.67 4.26
N THR A 270 1.46 -0.13 3.39
CA THR A 270 1.10 0.30 2.03
C THR A 270 0.14 1.49 2.05
N SER A 271 -0.86 1.48 2.92
CA SER A 271 -1.78 2.62 3.11
C SER A 271 -1.04 3.89 3.53
N VAL A 272 -0.19 3.82 4.57
CA VAL A 272 0.64 4.96 5.04
C VAL A 272 1.50 5.53 3.92
N MET A 273 2.22 4.67 3.19
CA MET A 273 3.11 5.12 2.11
C MET A 273 2.33 5.79 0.97
N ILE A 274 1.15 5.28 0.64
CA ILE A 274 0.31 5.82 -0.44
C ILE A 274 -0.40 7.10 -0.02
N ASN A 275 -0.83 7.21 1.24
CA ASN A 275 -1.36 8.45 1.80
C ASN A 275 -0.31 9.56 1.67
N ARG A 276 0.89 9.35 2.23
CA ARG A 276 2.00 10.31 2.12
C ARG A 276 2.35 10.68 0.68
N LEU A 277 2.39 9.69 -0.20
CA LEU A 277 2.64 9.94 -1.62
C LEU A 277 1.55 10.83 -2.23
N THR A 278 0.27 10.53 -1.96
CA THR A 278 -0.87 11.29 -2.49
C THR A 278 -0.87 12.73 -1.99
N LEU A 279 -0.60 12.94 -0.70
CA LEU A 279 -0.47 14.27 -0.11
C LEU A 279 0.68 15.05 -0.72
N SER A 280 1.86 14.43 -0.88
CA SER A 280 3.02 15.06 -1.49
C SER A 280 2.72 15.54 -2.91
N LEU A 281 1.98 14.76 -3.70
CA LEU A 281 1.56 15.12 -5.05
C LEU A 281 0.57 16.27 -5.06
N ARG A 282 -0.43 16.27 -4.17
CA ARG A 282 -1.41 17.37 -4.08
C ARG A 282 -0.75 18.68 -3.68
N LYS A 283 0.11 18.65 -2.66
CA LYS A 283 0.87 19.82 -2.19
C LYS A 283 1.72 20.44 -3.30
N VAL A 284 2.22 19.63 -4.22
CA VAL A 284 3.02 20.08 -5.37
C VAL A 284 2.12 20.63 -6.48
N SER A 285 1.02 19.95 -6.78
CA SER A 285 0.03 20.43 -7.74
C SER A 285 -0.52 21.80 -7.35
N ASP A 286 -0.75 22.02 -6.05
CA ASP A 286 -1.24 23.29 -5.53
C ASP A 286 -0.17 24.40 -5.60
N ARG A 287 1.08 24.11 -5.22
CA ARG A 287 2.19 25.06 -5.42
C ARG A 287 2.41 25.41 -6.89
N ALA A 288 2.24 24.45 -7.80
CA ALA A 288 2.34 24.68 -9.24
C ALA A 288 1.16 25.51 -9.79
N SER A 289 -0.05 25.35 -9.21
CA SER A 289 -1.21 26.17 -9.56
C SER A 289 -0.98 27.63 -9.12
N ILE A 290 -0.51 27.84 -7.90
CA ILE A 290 -0.17 29.15 -7.34
C ILE A 290 0.93 29.84 -8.15
N ARG A 291 1.99 29.11 -8.53
CA ARG A 291 3.05 29.66 -9.40
C ARG A 291 2.53 30.05 -10.79
N ARG A 292 1.62 29.27 -11.38
CA ARG A 292 1.00 29.62 -12.66
C ARG A 292 0.17 30.90 -12.53
N ILE A 293 -0.62 31.00 -11.47
CA ILE A 293 -1.38 32.20 -11.15
C ILE A 293 -0.40 33.38 -11.00
N SER A 294 0.65 33.27 -10.17
CA SER A 294 1.61 34.37 -9.98
C SER A 294 2.34 34.78 -11.28
N MET A 295 2.63 33.82 -12.18
CA MET A 295 3.18 34.12 -13.50
C MET A 295 2.19 34.87 -14.39
N ASP A 296 0.91 34.47 -14.40
CA ASP A 296 -0.14 35.21 -15.11
C ASP A 296 -0.31 36.62 -14.55
N TRP A 297 -0.25 36.80 -13.22
CA TRP A 297 -0.27 38.12 -12.59
C TRP A 297 0.97 38.96 -12.92
N SER A 298 2.15 38.35 -13.05
CA SER A 298 3.37 39.07 -13.44
C SER A 298 3.42 39.47 -14.92
N ASN A 299 2.71 38.73 -15.78
CA ASN A 299 2.52 39.08 -17.19
C ASN A 299 1.39 40.09 -17.40
N TRP A 300 0.65 40.41 -16.35
CA TRP A 300 -0.32 41.49 -16.36
C TRP A 300 0.44 42.81 -16.19
N SER A 301 0.96 43.33 -17.31
CA SER A 301 1.38 44.73 -17.38
C SER A 301 0.16 45.58 -17.07
N TRP A 302 0.17 46.28 -15.94
CA TRP A 302 -0.78 47.34 -15.65
C TRP A 302 -0.92 48.24 -16.88
N PRO A 303 -2.13 48.51 -17.39
CA PRO A 303 -2.31 49.60 -18.33
C PRO A 303 -1.82 50.87 -17.64
N LEU A 304 -0.67 51.37 -18.08
CA LEU A 304 -0.18 52.72 -17.80
C LEU A 304 -1.10 53.71 -18.52
N THR A 305 -2.36 53.80 -18.09
CA THR A 305 -3.31 54.83 -18.51
C THR A 305 -4.12 55.27 -17.29
N TRP A 306 -3.44 55.88 -16.33
CA TRP A 306 -4.01 56.90 -15.45
C TRP A 306 -3.11 58.12 -15.54
N ASN A 307 -3.24 58.84 -16.66
CA ASN A 307 -2.73 60.19 -16.86
C ASN A 307 -3.69 60.91 -17.81
N ALA A 308 -4.75 61.49 -17.24
CA ALA A 308 -5.47 62.69 -17.66
C ALA A 308 -6.70 62.87 -16.75
#